data_AF-A0A6G3R763-F1
#
_entry.id   AF-A0A6G3R763-F1
#
_cell.length_a   1.000
_cell.length_b   1.000
_cell.length_c   1.000
_cell.angle_alpha   90.00
_cell.angle_beta   90.00
_cell.angle_gamma   90.00
#
_symmetry.space_group_name_H-M   'P 1'
#
loop_
_entity.id
_entity.type
_entity.pdbx_description
1 polymer ?
#
loop_
_entity_poly.entity_id
_entity_poly.type
_entity_poly.pdbx_seq_one_letter_code
_entity_poly.pdbx_strand_id
1 'polypeptide(L)'
;MGFSISHGVAGTRSALTISNLGNQLAHVLAASEWREIKYLFGGQFSDIVTIPPQEAFRIGDLLHQAADHRLMDPSWGILAREIGDAARMAGASGQNWTWS
;
A
#
# COMPACT_ATOMS: atom_id res chain seq x y z
N MET A 1 13.11 11.19 -4.97
CA MET A 1 12.02 11.60 -4.07
C MET A 1 11.32 10.34 -3.58
N GLY A 2 10.79 10.35 -2.35
CA GLY A 2 10.18 9.17 -1.73
C GLY A 2 8.91 9.56 -0.99
N PHE A 3 8.20 8.56 -0.47
CA PHE A 3 6.91 8.66 0.17
C PHE A 3 7.01 8.40 1.66
N SER A 4 6.43 9.29 2.44
CA SER A 4 6.10 9.11 3.84
C SER A 4 4.65 8.64 3.93
N ILE A 5 4.44 7.52 4.61
CA ILE A 5 3.13 6.90 4.78
C ILE A 5 2.78 6.98 6.26
N SER A 6 1.62 7.55 6.56
CA SER A 6 1.16 7.70 7.95
C SER A 6 0.86 6.35 8.63
N HIS A 7 0.69 6.39 9.96
CA HIS A 7 0.21 5.26 10.78
C HIS A 7 1.12 4.02 10.83
N GLY A 8 2.44 4.24 10.96
CA GLY A 8 3.35 3.20 11.42
C GLY A 8 4.31 2.63 10.38
N VAL A 9 4.29 3.13 9.14
CA VAL A 9 5.37 2.82 8.18
C VAL A 9 6.61 3.61 8.56
N ALA A 10 7.73 2.91 8.81
CA ALA A 10 8.93 3.56 9.30
C ALA A 10 9.71 4.25 8.16
N GLY A 11 9.92 5.56 8.33
CA GLY A 11 10.74 6.38 7.43
C GLY A 11 10.11 6.62 6.05
N THR A 12 10.92 7.14 5.14
CA THR A 12 10.51 7.42 3.76
C THR A 12 10.84 6.22 2.87
N ARG A 13 9.87 5.79 2.04
CA ARG A 13 10.07 4.75 1.03
C ARG A 13 10.40 5.39 -0.31
N SER A 14 11.43 4.94 -1.01
CA SER A 14 11.77 5.54 -2.32
C SER A 14 10.64 5.32 -3.33
N ALA A 15 10.44 6.25 -4.26
CA ALA A 15 9.41 6.09 -5.29
C ALA A 15 9.63 4.84 -6.15
N LEU A 16 10.90 4.47 -6.40
CA LEU A 16 11.26 3.23 -7.09
C LEU A 16 10.84 2.00 -6.28
N THR A 17 11.02 2.00 -4.97
CA THR A 17 10.59 0.90 -4.09
C THR A 17 9.08 0.71 -4.16
N ILE A 18 8.30 1.80 -4.08
CA ILE A 18 6.83 1.74 -4.17
C ILE A 18 6.38 1.29 -5.57
N SER A 19 7.03 1.77 -6.63
CA SER A 19 6.74 1.34 -8.00
C SER A 19 7.03 -0.15 -8.22
N ASN A 20 8.15 -0.64 -7.70
CA ASN A 20 8.50 -2.06 -7.77
C ASN A 20 7.53 -2.93 -6.97
N LEU A 21 7.09 -2.48 -5.78
CA LEU A 21 6.03 -3.15 -5.05
C LEU A 21 4.74 -3.20 -5.87
N GLY A 22 4.37 -2.10 -6.55
CA GLY A 22 3.24 -2.07 -7.47
C GLY A 22 3.30 -3.14 -8.56
N ASN A 23 4.48 -3.36 -9.15
CA ASN A 23 4.67 -4.43 -10.14
C ASN A 23 4.45 -5.83 -9.56
N GLN A 24 4.86 -6.06 -8.31
CA GLN A 24 4.61 -7.34 -7.62
C GLN A 24 3.12 -7.52 -7.31
N LEU A 25 2.47 -6.48 -6.78
CA LEU A 25 1.03 -6.48 -6.49
C LEU A 25 0.21 -6.75 -7.75
N ALA A 26 0.57 -6.14 -8.88
CA ALA A 26 -0.08 -6.37 -10.18
C ALA A 26 0.02 -7.82 -10.66
N HIS A 27 1.06 -8.55 -10.23
CA HIS A 27 1.28 -9.94 -10.62
C HIS A 27 0.50 -10.93 -9.73
N VAL A 28 0.24 -10.56 -8.47
CA VAL A 28 -0.39 -11.48 -7.50
C VAL A 28 -1.88 -11.21 -7.25
N LEU A 29 -2.33 -9.97 -7.40
CA LEU A 29 -3.73 -9.60 -7.19
C LEU A 29 -4.57 -9.90 -8.43
N ALA A 30 -5.88 -10.09 -8.25
CA ALA A 30 -6.80 -10.13 -9.37
C ALA A 30 -6.81 -8.77 -10.09
N ALA A 31 -7.07 -8.79 -11.40
CA ALA A 31 -7.04 -7.57 -12.20
C ALA A 31 -8.03 -6.48 -11.72
N SER A 32 -9.15 -6.86 -11.11
CA SER A 32 -10.11 -5.93 -10.49
C SER A 32 -9.53 -5.28 -9.23
N GLU A 33 -9.00 -6.08 -8.31
CA GLU A 33 -8.39 -5.63 -7.05
C GLU A 33 -7.20 -4.70 -7.33
N TRP A 34 -6.34 -5.08 -8.27
CA TRP A 34 -5.21 -4.26 -8.66
C TRP A 34 -5.66 -2.89 -9.22
N ARG A 35 -6.71 -2.86 -10.05
CA ARG A 35 -7.22 -1.58 -10.59
C ARG A 35 -7.71 -0.63 -9.51
N GLU A 36 -8.20 -1.14 -8.38
CA GLU A 36 -8.65 -0.32 -7.26
C GLU A 36 -7.48 0.42 -6.61
N ILE A 37 -6.35 -0.25 -6.41
CA ILE A 37 -5.24 0.29 -5.60
C ILE A 37 -4.05 0.79 -6.42
N LYS A 38 -3.99 0.50 -7.74
CA LYS A 38 -2.82 0.80 -8.58
C LYS A 38 -2.38 2.25 -8.58
N TYR A 39 -3.31 3.18 -8.37
CA TYR A 39 -3.01 4.62 -8.36
C TYR A 39 -2.03 4.94 -7.22
N LEU A 40 -1.98 4.13 -6.17
CA LEU A 40 -1.07 4.35 -5.06
C LEU A 40 0.38 3.93 -5.34
N PHE A 41 0.57 3.01 -6.27
CA PHE A 41 1.84 2.35 -6.52
C PHE A 41 2.45 2.74 -7.87
N GLY A 42 1.89 3.76 -8.54
CA GLY A 42 2.43 4.29 -9.78
C GLY A 42 3.76 5.05 -9.65
N GLY A 43 4.20 5.35 -8.43
CA GLY A 43 5.46 6.04 -8.16
C GLY A 43 5.45 7.53 -8.53
N GLN A 44 4.28 8.09 -8.86
CA GLN A 44 4.09 9.49 -9.23
C GLN A 44 2.93 10.07 -8.41
N PHE A 45 3.25 10.66 -7.27
CA PHE A 45 2.34 11.62 -6.65
C PHE A 45 3.00 13.00 -6.69
N SER A 46 2.27 14.00 -7.18
CA SER A 46 2.67 15.40 -7.10
C SER A 46 2.30 16.03 -5.76
N ASP A 47 1.31 15.45 -5.06
CA ASP A 47 0.63 16.00 -3.89
C ASP A 47 0.30 14.92 -2.85
N ILE A 48 -0.14 15.36 -1.67
CA ILE A 48 -0.59 14.49 -0.58
C ILE A 48 -1.84 13.72 -1.02
N VAL A 49 -1.78 12.40 -0.97
CA VAL A 49 -2.96 11.54 -1.14
C VAL A 49 -3.57 11.27 0.22
N THR A 50 -4.87 11.51 0.34
CA THR A 50 -5.64 11.30 1.57
C THR A 50 -6.74 10.28 1.31
N ILE A 51 -6.72 9.19 2.06
CA ILE A 51 -7.60 8.03 1.87
C ILE A 51 -8.53 7.92 3.10
N PRO A 52 -9.86 7.91 2.93
CA PRO A 52 -10.80 7.75 4.03
C PRO A 52 -10.64 6.43 4.80
N PRO A 53 -11.05 6.34 6.07
CA PRO A 53 -10.79 5.17 6.92
C PRO A 53 -11.33 3.85 6.36
N GLN A 54 -12.53 3.87 5.78
CA GLN A 54 -13.15 2.67 5.20
C GLN A 54 -12.40 2.18 3.97
N GLU A 55 -11.90 3.10 3.14
CA GLU A 55 -11.08 2.78 1.98
C GLU A 55 -9.70 2.29 2.41
N ALA A 56 -9.10 2.89 3.43
CA ALA A 56 -7.82 2.46 4.00
C ALA A 56 -7.90 1.02 4.54
N PHE A 57 -9.00 0.64 5.21
CA PHE A 57 -9.24 -0.75 5.61
C PHE A 57 -9.25 -1.70 4.42
N ARG A 58 -10.02 -1.38 3.38
CA ARG A 58 -10.13 -2.19 2.17
C ARG A 58 -8.78 -2.36 1.49
N ILE A 59 -8.01 -1.28 1.37
CA ILE A 59 -6.65 -1.34 0.79
C ILE A 59 -5.74 -2.20 1.66
N GLY A 60 -5.80 -2.06 2.99
CA GLY A 60 -5.03 -2.88 3.91
C GLY A 60 -5.31 -4.37 3.79
N ASP A 61 -6.58 -4.74 3.60
CA ASP A 61 -6.99 -6.13 3.35
C ASP A 61 -6.40 -6.69 2.05
N LEU A 62 -6.45 -5.92 0.97
CA LEU A 62 -5.86 -6.32 -0.33
C LEU A 62 -4.34 -6.48 -0.22
N LEU A 63 -3.66 -5.60 0.51
CA LEU A 63 -2.21 -5.68 0.71
C LEU A 63 -1.81 -6.90 1.53
N HIS A 64 -2.60 -7.26 2.54
CA HIS A 64 -2.39 -8.49 3.32
C HIS A 64 -2.64 -9.74 2.49
N GLN A 65 -3.71 -9.76 1.71
CA GLN A 65 -4.00 -10.84 0.77
C GLN A 65 -2.84 -11.03 -0.23
N ALA A 66 -2.32 -9.93 -0.78
CA ALA A 66 -1.16 -9.98 -1.67
C ALA A 66 0.11 -10.46 -0.96
N ALA A 67 0.35 -10.01 0.27
CA ALA A 67 1.52 -10.39 1.07
C ALA A 67 1.57 -11.90 1.35
N ASP A 68 0.41 -12.52 1.55
CA ASP A 68 0.27 -13.95 1.83
C ASP A 68 0.13 -14.82 0.58
N HIS A 69 0.13 -14.19 -0.60
CA HIS A 69 -0.01 -14.91 -1.85
C HIS A 69 1.26 -15.74 -2.14
N ARG A 70 1.09 -17.00 -2.53
CA ARG A 70 2.22 -17.93 -2.78
C ARG A 70 3.23 -17.48 -3.84
N LEU A 71 2.82 -16.59 -4.74
CA LEU A 71 3.69 -16.03 -5.80
C LEU A 71 4.37 -14.72 -5.40
N MET A 72 4.03 -14.19 -4.21
CA MET A 72 4.69 -13.01 -3.68
C MET A 72 6.09 -13.38 -3.18
N ASP A 73 7.09 -12.65 -3.64
CA ASP A 73 8.42 -12.76 -3.06
C ASP A 73 8.38 -12.35 -1.57
N PRO A 74 8.99 -13.11 -0.65
CA PRO A 74 8.90 -12.83 0.78
C PRO A 74 9.35 -11.42 1.18
N SER A 75 10.35 -10.84 0.51
CA SER A 75 10.83 -9.49 0.83
C SER A 75 9.80 -8.42 0.48
N TRP A 76 9.09 -8.60 -0.64
CA TRP A 76 7.99 -7.74 -1.05
C TRP A 76 6.73 -7.97 -0.21
N GLY A 77 6.49 -9.21 0.23
CA GLY A 77 5.41 -9.56 1.16
C GLY A 77 5.54 -8.84 2.51
N ILE A 78 6.75 -8.73 3.05
CA ILE A 78 7.00 -7.98 4.30
C ILE A 78 6.61 -6.51 4.13
N LEU A 79 7.02 -5.88 3.02
CA LEU A 79 6.69 -4.47 2.75
C LEU A 79 5.19 -4.27 2.50
N ALA A 80 4.55 -5.16 1.73
CA ALA A 80 3.11 -5.13 1.50
C ALA A 80 2.35 -5.22 2.82
N ARG A 81 2.77 -6.12 3.71
CA ARG A 81 2.18 -6.29 5.05
C ARG A 81 2.38 -5.06 5.92
N GLU A 82 3.59 -4.48 5.97
CA GLU A 82 3.86 -3.25 6.73
C GLU A 82 2.94 -2.09 6.29
N ILE A 83 2.80 -1.87 4.98
CA ILE A 83 1.94 -0.83 4.44
C ILE A 83 0.46 -1.16 4.70
N GLY A 84 0.07 -2.43 4.58
CA GLY A 84 -1.29 -2.87 4.86
C GLY A 84 -1.68 -2.76 6.34
N ASP A 85 -0.73 -3.01 7.25
CA ASP A 85 -0.89 -2.81 8.69
C ASP A 85 -1.15 -1.33 9.01
N ALA A 86 -0.39 -0.43 8.37
CA ALA A 86 -0.60 1.00 8.53
C ALA A 86 -1.98 1.46 8.00
N ALA A 87 -2.40 0.93 6.85
CA ALA A 87 -3.71 1.23 6.27
C ALA A 87 -4.86 0.76 7.18
N ARG A 88 -4.76 -0.48 7.71
CA ARG A 88 -5.71 -1.01 8.69
C ARG A 88 -5.71 -0.22 10.00
N MET A 89 -4.54 0.22 10.47
CA MET A 89 -4.44 1.03 11.69
C MET A 89 -5.13 2.38 11.54
N ALA A 90 -4.94 3.06 10.40
CA ALA A 90 -5.65 4.30 10.09
C ALA A 90 -7.16 4.07 10.03
N GLY A 91 -7.59 3.03 9.32
CA GLY A 91 -8.98 2.59 9.26
C GLY A 91 -9.59 2.34 10.64
N ALA A 92 -8.90 1.56 11.48
CA ALA A 92 -9.34 1.19 12.82
C ALA A 92 -9.44 2.40 13.76
N SER A 93 -8.56 3.37 13.57
CA SER A 93 -8.54 4.62 14.35
C SER A 93 -9.58 5.64 13.86
N GLY A 94 -10.30 5.36 12.77
CA GLY A 94 -11.22 6.31 12.14
C GLY A 94 -10.51 7.53 11.55
N GLN A 95 -9.21 7.42 11.27
CA GLN A 95 -8.38 8.51 10.75
C GLN A 95 -8.08 8.30 9.26
N ASN A 96 -7.93 9.42 8.53
CA ASN A 96 -7.53 9.33 7.14
C ASN A 96 -6.10 8.80 7.03
N TRP A 97 -5.88 7.90 6.09
CA TRP A 97 -4.55 7.39 5.76
C TRP A 97 -3.92 8.26 4.69
N THR A 98 -2.78 8.88 5.01
CA THR A 98 -2.09 9.83 4.13
C THR A 98 -0.76 9.30 3.61
N TRP A 99 -0.47 9.68 2.36
CA TRP A 99 0.80 9.48 1.66
C TRP A 99 1.31 10.84 1.18
N SER A 100 2.56 11.20 1.50
CA SER A 100 3.18 12.50 1.15
C SER A 100 4.62 12.35 0.70
#